data_AF-A0A7V0Z2X6-F1
#
_entry.id   AF-A0A7V0Z2X6-F1
#
_cell.length_a   1.000
_cell.length_b   1.000
_cell.length_c   1.000
_cell.angle_alpha   90.00
_cell.angle_beta   90.00
_cell.angle_gamma   90.00
#
_symmetry.space_group_name_H-M   'P 1'
#
loop_
_entity.id
_entity.type
_entity.pdbx_description
1 polymer ?
#
loop_
_entity_poly.entity_id
_entity_poly.type
_entity_poly.pdbx_seq_one_letter_code
_entity_poly.pdbx_strand_id
1 'polypeptide(L)'
;MLKEILEVEAKIRTDPFNPIHHIALARAYLEGGNEEKARKVIATKRRLPSKDPSIHFAWAELCEELGMAHQAIESYEQAIALNPQNSEYHFKIAMLYYEKGAWEKALKHLQKTVSLCSQRQEAKDLLASLYEEMGLKGLSEKIKGEKEKDVYTPKTIYFELQKEDASTFIKLFQGREFGYAKYQIDNLGHLNPVYIDGFLGFDQISKHIIGEETLGVYPLRSDKTLKFSAIKVHIPRRRLLANIKNKGLLAISEDHIHHYAKRIYLTIKDYGLPVYLENSGGYERRVWFFFKDFIPYELSERFLNHVLDRVSSPGMDLSIRLLLGYQGTGIGWVDEPILLPLGFNPETKKRCFFIDEEGNPFENQIVFLHKIRRIESVEIQSFFKIGKVHRPLHAHSLDLLKKLENSCPVFSEIIWKARSGRKLENDERLVIFFIIGFLPEGEKILHEILEPCPDYRPHKVKKMFLKVKGRPISCPKIRKIMPQRTAYLRCNCSFEIPEGCYPSPLLHVRSKF
;
A
#
# COMPACT_ATOMS: atom_id res chain seq x y z
N MET A 1 -50.15 20.27 -5.05
CA MET A 1 -49.32 20.48 -6.26
C MET A 1 -49.24 21.95 -6.70
N LEU A 2 -50.15 22.50 -7.53
CA LEU A 2 -50.04 23.91 -8.00
C LEU A 2 -50.07 24.94 -6.85
N LYS A 3 -50.93 24.74 -5.85
CA LYS A 3 -51.02 25.59 -4.65
C LYS A 3 -49.72 25.62 -3.83
N GLU A 4 -49.02 24.49 -3.79
CA GLU A 4 -47.81 24.30 -2.99
C GLU A 4 -46.58 24.96 -3.64
N ILE A 5 -46.45 24.82 -4.96
CA ILE A 5 -45.42 25.54 -5.74
C ILE A 5 -45.59 27.05 -5.56
N LEU A 6 -46.82 27.58 -5.67
CA LEU A 6 -47.11 29.00 -5.50
C LEU A 6 -46.77 29.52 -4.10
N GLU A 7 -47.03 28.71 -3.06
CA GLU A 7 -46.69 29.06 -1.69
C GLU A 7 -45.17 29.11 -1.47
N VAL A 8 -44.43 28.14 -2.04
CA VAL A 8 -42.97 28.13 -1.96
C VAL A 8 -42.37 29.29 -2.75
N GLU A 9 -42.88 29.61 -3.95
CA GLU A 9 -42.45 30.76 -4.73
C GLU A 9 -42.65 32.08 -3.99
N ALA A 10 -43.75 32.23 -3.23
CA ALA A 10 -43.96 33.40 -2.38
C ALA A 10 -42.87 33.52 -1.29
N LYS A 11 -42.50 32.41 -0.65
CA LYS A 11 -41.40 32.36 0.34
C LYS A 11 -40.04 32.70 -0.29
N ILE A 12 -39.79 32.26 -1.53
CA ILE A 12 -38.57 32.61 -2.27
C ILE A 12 -38.53 34.11 -2.61
N ARG A 13 -39.68 34.74 -2.88
CA ARG A 13 -39.71 36.20 -3.11
C ARG A 13 -39.35 36.99 -1.86
N THR A 14 -39.73 36.50 -0.68
CA THR A 14 -39.40 37.15 0.60
C THR A 14 -37.98 36.86 1.07
N ASP A 15 -37.43 35.68 0.77
CA ASP A 15 -36.07 35.27 1.15
C ASP A 15 -35.38 34.48 0.00
N PRO A 16 -34.81 35.19 -1.00
CA PRO A 16 -34.28 34.55 -2.22
C PRO A 16 -33.00 33.74 -2.03
N PHE A 17 -32.29 33.92 -0.91
CA PHE A 17 -31.00 33.30 -0.66
C PHE A 17 -31.08 32.10 0.29
N ASN A 18 -32.27 31.81 0.82
CA ASN A 18 -32.48 30.69 1.71
C ASN A 18 -32.58 29.37 0.93
N PRO A 19 -31.60 28.46 1.09
CA PRO A 19 -31.55 27.22 0.33
C PRO A 19 -32.72 26.28 0.63
N ILE A 20 -33.34 26.38 1.81
CA ILE A 20 -34.47 25.53 2.21
C ILE A 20 -35.67 25.75 1.27
N HIS A 21 -35.95 27.01 0.91
CA HIS A 21 -37.06 27.31 0.00
C HIS A 21 -36.81 26.78 -1.41
N HIS A 22 -35.56 26.83 -1.89
CA HIS A 22 -35.20 26.26 -3.20
C HIS A 22 -35.21 24.73 -3.20
N ILE A 23 -34.83 24.08 -2.10
CA ILE A 23 -34.98 22.61 -1.91
C ILE A 23 -36.46 22.23 -1.97
N ALA A 24 -37.31 22.95 -1.24
CA ALA A 24 -38.76 22.71 -1.23
C ALA A 24 -39.36 22.90 -2.64
N LEU A 25 -38.89 23.91 -3.39
CA LEU A 25 -39.35 24.13 -4.76
C LEU A 25 -38.94 22.98 -5.70
N ALA A 26 -37.69 22.51 -5.58
CA ALA A 26 -37.21 21.38 -6.37
C ALA A 26 -38.00 20.09 -6.05
N ARG A 27 -38.29 19.82 -4.77
CA ARG A 27 -39.15 18.71 -4.33
C ARG A 27 -40.56 18.81 -4.90
N ALA A 28 -41.19 19.98 -4.79
CA ALA A 28 -42.54 20.19 -5.32
C ALA A 28 -42.60 20.01 -6.85
N TYR A 29 -41.54 20.38 -7.58
CA TYR A 29 -41.45 20.09 -9.01
C TYR A 29 -41.26 18.60 -9.31
N LEU A 30 -40.49 17.87 -8.49
CA LEU A 30 -40.33 16.41 -8.63
C LEU A 30 -41.63 15.65 -8.38
N GLU A 31 -42.31 15.94 -7.27
CA GLU A 31 -43.61 15.35 -6.94
C GLU A 31 -44.67 15.69 -7.98
N GLY A 32 -44.53 16.83 -8.66
CA GLY A 32 -45.35 17.23 -9.80
C GLY A 32 -44.97 16.64 -11.15
N GLY A 33 -44.00 15.72 -11.20
CA GLY A 33 -43.51 15.08 -12.42
C GLY A 33 -42.73 16.01 -13.35
N ASN A 34 -42.35 17.21 -12.89
CA ASN A 34 -41.64 18.21 -13.69
C ASN A 34 -40.13 18.19 -13.38
N GLU A 35 -39.47 17.11 -13.79
CA GLU A 35 -38.02 16.91 -13.56
C GLU A 35 -37.16 18.03 -14.17
N GLU A 36 -37.56 18.58 -15.32
CA GLU A 36 -36.78 19.61 -16.00
C GLU A 36 -36.67 20.89 -15.15
N LYS A 37 -37.78 21.32 -14.55
CA LYS A 37 -37.78 22.47 -13.64
C LYS A 37 -37.00 22.18 -12.37
N ALA A 38 -37.13 20.99 -11.79
CA ALA A 38 -36.34 20.59 -10.63
C ALA A 38 -34.83 20.65 -10.92
N ARG A 39 -34.38 20.11 -12.05
CA ARG A 39 -32.98 20.18 -12.50
C ARG A 39 -32.49 21.62 -12.68
N LYS A 40 -33.32 22.51 -13.22
CA LYS A 40 -33.00 23.96 -13.36
C LYS A 40 -32.80 24.64 -12.00
N VAL A 41 -33.65 24.34 -11.02
CA VAL A 41 -33.50 24.86 -9.65
C VAL A 41 -32.19 24.38 -9.03
N ILE A 42 -31.91 23.07 -9.11
CA ILE A 42 -30.66 22.48 -8.58
C ILE A 42 -29.43 23.11 -9.24
N ALA A 43 -29.41 23.24 -10.56
CA ALA A 43 -28.27 23.78 -11.30
C ALA A 43 -27.92 25.21 -10.88
N THR A 44 -28.93 26.02 -10.54
CA THR A 44 -28.76 27.44 -10.23
C THR A 44 -28.64 27.73 -8.73
N LYS A 45 -29.24 26.92 -7.86
CA LYS A 45 -29.43 27.25 -6.43
C LYS A 45 -28.68 26.33 -5.46
N ARG A 46 -28.28 25.12 -5.86
CA ARG A 46 -27.59 24.15 -4.97
C ARG A 46 -26.34 24.70 -4.31
N ARG A 47 -25.62 25.62 -4.96
CA ARG A 47 -24.37 26.22 -4.46
C ARG A 47 -24.58 27.39 -3.50
N LEU A 48 -25.83 27.70 -3.12
CA LEU A 48 -26.09 28.71 -2.10
C LEU A 48 -25.38 28.31 -0.79
N PRO A 49 -24.67 29.24 -0.14
CA PRO A 49 -23.86 28.93 1.03
C PRO A 49 -24.76 28.52 2.21
N SER A 50 -24.43 27.41 2.84
CA SER A 50 -25.03 26.99 4.11
C SER A 50 -23.97 26.32 4.98
N LYS A 51 -24.02 26.59 6.29
CA LYS A 51 -23.22 25.90 7.31
C LYS A 51 -23.94 24.71 7.92
N ASP A 52 -25.21 24.50 7.57
CA ASP A 52 -25.98 23.35 8.02
C ASP A 52 -25.74 22.17 7.06
N PRO A 53 -25.18 21.05 7.54
CA PRO A 53 -24.97 19.86 6.70
C PRO A 53 -26.26 19.25 6.16
N SER A 54 -27.40 19.43 6.85
CA SER A 54 -28.70 18.88 6.42
C SER A 54 -29.18 19.47 5.09
N ILE A 55 -28.85 20.74 4.83
CA ILE A 55 -29.18 21.43 3.58
C ILE A 55 -28.41 20.78 2.41
N HIS A 56 -27.12 20.52 2.59
CA HIS A 56 -26.29 19.89 1.57
C HIS A 56 -26.70 18.43 1.34
N PHE A 57 -27.07 17.72 2.41
CA PHE A 57 -27.63 16.39 2.33
C PHE A 57 -28.95 16.35 1.54
N ALA A 58 -29.88 17.27 1.81
CA ALA A 58 -31.14 17.37 1.07
C ALA A 58 -30.95 17.70 -0.42
N TRP A 59 -29.98 18.55 -0.76
CA TRP A 59 -29.59 18.75 -2.16
C TRP A 59 -29.02 17.47 -2.80
N ALA A 60 -28.26 16.70 -2.03
CA ALA A 60 -27.69 15.44 -2.50
C ALA A 60 -28.79 14.42 -2.83
N GLU A 61 -29.76 14.23 -1.92
CA GLU A 61 -30.90 13.34 -2.14
C GLU A 61 -31.70 13.70 -3.39
N LEU A 62 -31.98 15.00 -3.59
CA LEU A 62 -32.68 15.46 -4.80
C LEU A 62 -31.87 15.18 -6.08
N CYS A 63 -30.54 15.31 -5.99
CA CYS A 63 -29.67 14.96 -7.10
C CYS A 63 -29.64 13.45 -7.34
N GLU A 64 -29.69 12.61 -6.31
CA GLU A 64 -29.79 11.16 -6.46
C GLU A 64 -31.07 10.75 -7.18
N GLU A 65 -32.23 11.26 -6.73
CA GLU A 65 -33.54 10.99 -7.32
C GLU A 65 -33.61 11.37 -8.80
N LEU A 66 -32.92 12.44 -9.19
CA LEU A 66 -32.84 12.92 -10.59
C LEU A 66 -31.75 12.25 -11.44
N GLY A 67 -30.99 11.29 -10.89
CA GLY A 67 -29.85 10.65 -11.56
C GLY A 67 -28.63 11.56 -11.75
N MET A 68 -28.59 12.72 -11.07
CA MET A 68 -27.50 13.71 -11.12
C MET A 68 -26.34 13.32 -10.20
N ALA A 69 -25.76 12.15 -10.45
CA ALA A 69 -24.83 11.52 -9.50
C ALA A 69 -23.53 12.30 -9.24
N HIS A 70 -23.07 13.17 -10.16
CA HIS A 70 -21.92 14.04 -9.88
C HIS A 70 -22.28 15.13 -8.88
N GLN A 71 -23.44 15.75 -9.06
CA GLN A 71 -23.96 16.80 -8.21
C GLN A 71 -24.33 16.27 -6.82
N ALA A 72 -24.84 15.04 -6.75
CA ALA A 72 -25.09 14.35 -5.49
C ALA A 72 -23.78 14.17 -4.69
N ILE A 73 -22.73 13.63 -5.32
CA ILE A 73 -21.41 13.45 -4.70
C ILE A 73 -20.85 14.77 -4.16
N GLU A 74 -20.86 15.86 -4.96
CA GLU A 74 -20.39 17.17 -4.50
C GLU A 74 -21.13 17.64 -3.23
N SER A 75 -22.45 17.44 -3.18
CA SER A 75 -23.29 17.88 -2.06
C SER A 75 -23.07 17.00 -0.82
N TYR A 76 -22.90 15.68 -0.99
CA TYR A 76 -22.48 14.82 0.11
C TYR A 76 -21.08 15.16 0.64
N GLU A 77 -20.12 15.48 -0.24
CA GLU A 77 -18.79 15.91 0.20
C GLU A 77 -18.84 17.18 1.04
N GLN A 78 -19.73 18.13 0.70
CA GLN A 78 -19.99 19.33 1.52
C GLN A 78 -20.65 18.97 2.87
N ALA A 79 -21.65 18.10 2.88
CA ALA A 79 -22.28 17.63 4.11
C ALA A 79 -21.28 16.92 5.04
N ILE A 80 -20.41 16.06 4.50
CA ILE A 80 -19.34 15.36 5.22
C ILE A 80 -18.28 16.33 5.72
N ALA A 81 -17.92 17.36 4.95
CA ALA A 81 -16.96 18.36 5.39
C ALA A 81 -17.45 19.14 6.61
N LEU A 82 -18.76 19.40 6.70
CA LEU A 82 -19.40 20.07 7.83
C LEU A 82 -19.65 19.13 9.02
N ASN A 83 -19.99 17.86 8.77
CA ASN A 83 -20.20 16.84 9.80
C ASN A 83 -19.58 15.48 9.39
N PRO A 84 -18.28 15.26 9.67
CA PRO A 84 -17.55 14.07 9.23
C PRO A 84 -17.83 12.80 10.04
N GLN A 85 -18.68 12.87 11.07
CA GLN A 85 -19.03 11.73 11.93
C GLN A 85 -20.47 11.22 11.66
N ASN A 86 -21.16 11.77 10.66
CA ASN A 86 -22.48 11.28 10.28
C ASN A 86 -22.34 10.04 9.37
N SER A 87 -22.75 8.87 9.87
CA SER A 87 -22.65 7.59 9.14
C SER A 87 -23.54 7.54 7.89
N GLU A 88 -24.68 8.25 7.88
CA GLU A 88 -25.61 8.31 6.74
C GLU A 88 -24.94 8.97 5.53
N TYR A 89 -24.25 10.08 5.75
CA TYR A 89 -23.60 10.81 4.65
C TYR A 89 -22.50 9.98 4.02
N HIS A 90 -21.73 9.27 4.85
CA HIS A 90 -20.73 8.32 4.38
C HIS A 90 -21.35 7.15 3.63
N PHE A 91 -22.50 6.64 4.06
CA PHE A 91 -23.15 5.52 3.40
C PHE A 91 -23.68 5.90 2.02
N LYS A 92 -24.44 7.00 1.92
CA LYS A 92 -25.03 7.47 0.66
C LYS A 92 -23.98 7.73 -0.40
N ILE A 93 -22.92 8.48 -0.06
CA ILE A 93 -21.83 8.71 -1.01
C ILE A 93 -21.08 7.41 -1.37
N ALA A 94 -21.00 6.43 -0.45
CA ALA A 94 -20.39 5.15 -0.74
C ALA A 94 -21.20 4.34 -1.76
N MET A 95 -22.53 4.36 -1.66
CA MET A 95 -23.43 3.73 -2.64
C MET A 95 -23.21 4.32 -4.03
N LEU A 96 -23.19 5.65 -4.16
CA LEU A 96 -22.92 6.31 -5.43
C LEU A 96 -21.54 5.96 -6.00
N TYR A 97 -20.52 5.86 -5.14
CA TYR A 97 -19.20 5.42 -5.58
C TYR A 97 -19.18 3.94 -5.98
N TYR A 98 -19.94 3.08 -5.29
CA TYR A 98 -20.07 1.66 -5.61
C TYR A 98 -20.74 1.47 -6.97
N GLU A 99 -21.85 2.14 -7.23
CA GLU A 99 -22.57 2.10 -8.51
C GLU A 99 -21.72 2.58 -9.69
N LYS A 100 -20.95 3.65 -9.49
CA LYS A 100 -20.00 4.17 -10.49
C LYS A 100 -18.74 3.30 -10.68
N GLY A 101 -18.57 2.24 -9.90
CA GLY A 101 -17.38 1.40 -9.92
C GLY A 101 -16.12 2.08 -9.37
N ALA A 102 -16.26 3.15 -8.59
CA ALA A 102 -15.16 3.83 -7.91
C ALA A 102 -14.80 3.11 -6.60
N TRP A 103 -14.40 1.85 -6.70
CA TRP A 103 -14.25 0.90 -5.59
C TRP A 103 -13.36 1.39 -4.44
N GLU A 104 -12.24 2.08 -4.75
CA GLU A 104 -11.35 2.62 -3.71
C GLU A 104 -12.05 3.67 -2.83
N LYS A 105 -12.86 4.52 -3.43
CA LYS A 105 -13.62 5.53 -2.70
C LYS A 105 -14.79 4.88 -1.95
N ALA A 106 -15.51 3.96 -2.60
CA ALA A 106 -16.60 3.22 -1.98
C ALA A 106 -16.12 2.49 -0.72
N LEU A 107 -15.02 1.73 -0.82
CA LEU A 107 -14.40 1.02 0.31
C LEU A 107 -14.13 1.96 1.49
N LYS A 108 -13.47 3.09 1.23
CA LYS A 108 -13.11 4.06 2.27
C LYS A 108 -14.35 4.59 3.00
N HIS A 109 -15.40 4.95 2.27
CA HIS A 109 -16.62 5.48 2.86
C HIS A 109 -17.44 4.40 3.57
N LEU A 110 -17.52 3.17 3.04
CA LEU A 110 -18.15 2.02 3.70
C LEU A 110 -17.46 1.68 5.02
N GLN A 111 -16.13 1.59 5.04
CA GLN A 111 -15.36 1.39 6.27
C GLN A 111 -15.64 2.48 7.30
N LYS A 112 -15.74 3.74 6.86
CA LYS A 112 -16.13 4.85 7.74
C LYS A 112 -17.56 4.70 8.25
N THR A 113 -18.53 4.32 7.41
CA THR A 113 -19.91 4.04 7.82
C THR A 113 -19.96 2.96 8.89
N VAL A 114 -19.31 1.81 8.66
CA VAL A 114 -19.27 0.69 9.62
C VAL A 114 -18.57 1.08 10.92
N SER A 115 -17.53 1.93 10.85
CA SER A 115 -16.85 2.46 12.05
C SER A 115 -17.75 3.34 12.91
N LEU A 116 -18.65 4.10 12.28
CA LEU A 116 -19.52 5.07 12.94
C LEU A 116 -20.83 4.43 13.41
N CYS A 117 -21.34 3.48 12.63
CA CYS A 117 -22.58 2.78 12.91
C CYS A 117 -22.40 1.29 12.59
N SER A 118 -21.94 0.54 13.59
CA SER A 118 -21.68 -0.89 13.47
C SER A 118 -22.94 -1.74 13.28
N GLN A 119 -24.14 -1.19 13.47
CA GLN A 119 -25.41 -1.90 13.33
C GLN A 119 -26.04 -1.77 11.94
N ARG A 120 -25.46 -0.95 11.04
CA ARG A 120 -26.01 -0.80 9.69
C ARG A 120 -25.66 -2.00 8.81
N GLN A 121 -26.60 -2.94 8.71
CA GLN A 121 -26.38 -4.20 7.99
C GLN A 121 -26.10 -3.99 6.50
N GLU A 122 -26.82 -3.09 5.83
CA GLU A 122 -26.61 -2.78 4.41
C GLU A 122 -25.16 -2.35 4.10
N ALA A 123 -24.55 -1.55 4.98
CA ALA A 123 -23.17 -1.10 4.82
C ALA A 123 -22.17 -2.25 5.02
N LYS A 124 -22.46 -3.16 5.96
CA LYS A 124 -21.66 -4.37 6.17
C LYS A 124 -21.76 -5.30 4.97
N ASP A 125 -22.95 -5.51 4.42
CA ASP A 125 -23.17 -6.40 3.28
C ASP A 125 -22.45 -5.90 2.03
N LEU A 126 -22.54 -4.59 1.74
CA LEU A 126 -21.79 -3.97 0.64
C LEU A 126 -20.28 -4.04 0.83
N LEU A 127 -19.79 -3.80 2.07
CA LEU A 127 -18.37 -3.89 2.39
C LEU A 127 -17.84 -5.32 2.25
N ALA A 128 -18.62 -6.29 2.74
CA ALA A 128 -18.30 -7.71 2.68
C ALA A 128 -18.29 -8.23 1.23
N SER A 129 -19.29 -7.84 0.43
CA SER A 129 -19.32 -8.11 -1.02
C SER A 129 -18.08 -7.57 -1.72
N LEU A 130 -17.66 -6.33 -1.39
CA LEU A 130 -16.45 -5.77 -1.98
C LEU A 130 -15.20 -6.57 -1.58
N TYR A 131 -15.10 -7.03 -0.34
CA TYR A 131 -14.00 -7.90 0.08
C TYR A 131 -14.01 -9.27 -0.60
N GLU A 132 -15.18 -9.87 -0.83
CA GLU A 132 -15.31 -11.12 -1.58
C GLU A 132 -14.85 -10.99 -3.03
N GLU A 133 -15.24 -9.91 -3.69
CA GLU A 133 -14.81 -9.59 -5.06
C GLU A 133 -13.29 -9.35 -5.13
N MET A 134 -12.66 -8.88 -4.05
CA MET A 134 -11.20 -8.77 -3.92
C MET A 134 -10.51 -10.10 -3.59
N GLY A 135 -11.25 -11.20 -3.40
CA GLY A 135 -10.71 -12.47 -2.91
C GLY A 135 -10.28 -12.45 -1.43
N LEU A 136 -10.71 -11.44 -0.67
CA LEU A 136 -10.39 -11.23 0.75
C LEU A 136 -11.50 -11.81 1.64
N LYS A 137 -11.72 -13.13 1.50
CA LYS A 137 -12.82 -13.85 2.17
C LYS A 137 -12.82 -13.68 3.69
N GLY A 138 -11.67 -13.69 4.33
CA GLY A 138 -11.59 -13.55 5.79
C GLY A 138 -11.96 -12.16 6.29
N LEU A 139 -11.70 -11.11 5.49
CA LEU A 139 -12.21 -9.77 5.78
C LEU A 139 -13.74 -9.73 5.65
N SER A 140 -14.31 -10.38 4.61
CA SER A 140 -15.77 -10.47 4.42
C SER A 140 -16.47 -11.15 5.60
N GLU A 141 -16.02 -12.35 5.99
CA GLU A 141 -16.57 -13.13 7.12
C GLU A 141 -16.56 -12.30 8.41
N LYS A 142 -15.44 -11.61 8.67
CA LYS A 142 -15.30 -10.76 9.86
C LYS A 142 -16.31 -9.61 9.88
N ILE A 143 -16.52 -8.94 8.75
CA ILE A 143 -17.48 -7.82 8.64
C ILE A 143 -18.92 -8.30 8.81
N LYS A 144 -19.27 -9.46 8.23
CA LYS A 144 -20.59 -10.07 8.37
C LYS A 144 -20.88 -10.50 9.81
N GLY A 145 -19.86 -10.62 10.66
CA GLY A 145 -20.00 -11.15 12.01
C GLY A 145 -20.35 -12.63 12.02
N GLU A 146 -20.04 -13.33 10.93
CA GLU A 146 -20.11 -14.78 10.89
C GLU A 146 -19.15 -15.28 11.98
N LYS A 147 -19.69 -16.02 12.97
CA LYS A 147 -18.83 -16.84 13.83
C LYS A 147 -17.94 -17.64 12.90
N GLU A 148 -16.67 -17.81 13.24
CA GLU A 148 -15.79 -18.76 12.57
C GLU A 148 -16.51 -20.11 12.60
N LYS A 149 -17.31 -20.39 11.56
CA LYS A 149 -17.98 -21.67 11.39
C LYS A 149 -16.83 -22.64 11.32
N ASP A 150 -16.84 -23.61 12.25
CA ASP A 150 -15.87 -24.68 12.43
C ASP A 150 -14.77 -24.61 11.38
N VAL A 151 -13.61 -24.06 11.78
CA VAL A 151 -12.40 -23.92 10.98
C VAL A 151 -12.49 -24.90 9.84
N TYR A 152 -12.86 -24.43 8.65
CA TYR A 152 -12.85 -25.28 7.47
C TYR A 152 -11.41 -25.72 7.37
N THR A 153 -11.15 -26.91 7.88
CA THR A 153 -9.87 -27.54 7.87
C THR A 153 -9.75 -28.01 6.43
N PRO A 154 -8.97 -27.32 5.59
CA PRO A 154 -8.84 -27.75 4.23
C PRO A 154 -8.34 -29.19 4.26
N LYS A 155 -8.93 -30.07 3.45
CA LYS A 155 -8.47 -31.44 3.23
C LYS A 155 -7.08 -31.52 2.56
N THR A 156 -6.25 -30.49 2.65
CA THR A 156 -4.97 -30.39 1.95
C THR A 156 -3.81 -30.44 2.93
N ILE A 157 -3.11 -31.59 2.88
CA ILE A 157 -1.79 -31.87 3.43
C ILE A 157 -1.67 -31.50 4.92
N TYR A 158 -2.25 -32.36 5.76
CA TYR A 158 -1.86 -32.40 7.16
C TYR A 158 -0.47 -33.00 7.27
N PHE A 159 0.45 -32.22 7.82
CA PHE A 159 1.66 -32.75 8.43
C PHE A 159 1.55 -32.50 9.93
N GLU A 160 1.63 -33.56 10.72
CA GLU A 160 1.71 -33.43 12.18
C GLU A 160 3.08 -32.86 12.54
N LEU A 161 3.08 -31.76 13.28
CA LEU A 161 4.32 -31.14 13.75
C LEU A 161 4.79 -31.89 15.01
N GLN A 162 5.95 -32.55 14.94
CA GLN A 162 6.58 -33.10 16.14
C GLN A 162 7.34 -32.01 16.90
N LYS A 163 7.68 -32.26 18.17
CA LYS A 163 8.38 -31.27 19.00
C LYS A 163 9.74 -30.89 18.40
N GLU A 164 10.41 -31.85 17.78
CA GLU A 164 11.68 -31.70 17.09
C GLU A 164 11.54 -30.75 15.88
N ASP A 165 10.44 -30.86 15.12
CA ASP A 165 10.15 -30.02 13.96
C ASP A 165 9.91 -28.57 14.33
N ALA A 166 9.19 -28.33 15.43
CA ALA A 166 8.98 -26.98 15.95
C ALA A 166 10.31 -26.31 16.34
N SER A 167 11.28 -27.09 16.85
CA SER A 167 12.61 -26.56 17.16
C SER A 167 13.32 -26.03 15.91
N THR A 168 13.21 -26.72 14.77
CA THR A 168 13.75 -26.26 13.48
C THR A 168 13.01 -25.01 13.00
N PHE A 169 11.69 -25.00 13.09
CA PHE A 169 10.87 -23.84 12.74
C PHE A 169 11.28 -22.59 13.56
N ILE A 170 11.37 -22.72 14.88
CA ILE A 170 11.80 -21.63 15.78
C ILE A 170 13.19 -21.14 15.42
N LYS A 171 14.15 -22.05 15.15
CA LYS A 171 15.53 -21.69 14.81
C LYS A 171 15.64 -20.89 13.52
N LEU A 172 14.77 -21.15 12.54
CA LEU A 172 14.70 -20.44 11.26
C LEU A 172 14.06 -19.06 11.41
N PHE A 173 12.94 -18.98 12.13
CA PHE A 173 12.19 -17.74 12.36
C PHE A 173 12.52 -17.10 13.72
N GLN A 174 13.75 -17.25 14.18
CA GLN A 174 14.19 -16.65 15.44
C GLN A 174 14.44 -15.15 15.24
N GLY A 175 13.69 -14.31 15.95
CA GLY A 175 13.80 -12.86 15.89
C GLY A 175 14.09 -12.25 17.26
N ARG A 176 13.27 -11.28 17.65
CA ARG A 176 13.25 -10.61 18.95
C ARG A 176 13.25 -11.60 20.11
N GLU A 177 13.93 -11.23 21.18
CA GLU A 177 14.14 -12.06 22.37
C GLU A 177 12.85 -12.40 23.11
N PHE A 178 11.92 -11.45 23.15
CA PHE A 178 10.62 -11.57 23.83
C PHE A 178 9.50 -11.00 22.97
N GLY A 179 8.38 -11.71 22.96
CA GLY A 179 7.15 -11.31 22.32
C GLY A 179 7.06 -11.67 20.85
N TYR A 180 5.83 -11.95 20.43
CA TYR A 180 5.45 -12.27 19.06
C TYR A 180 4.18 -11.51 18.70
N ALA A 181 3.75 -11.62 17.44
CA ALA A 181 2.52 -11.00 16.99
C ALA A 181 1.43 -12.05 16.78
N LYS A 182 0.20 -11.74 17.21
CA LYS A 182 -1.01 -12.43 16.77
C LYS A 182 -1.79 -11.52 15.83
N TYR A 183 -2.04 -11.98 14.62
CA TYR A 183 -2.77 -11.22 13.61
C TYR A 183 -4.27 -11.34 13.82
N GLN A 184 -4.95 -10.20 13.84
CA GLN A 184 -6.40 -10.12 14.00
C GLN A 184 -6.98 -9.09 13.04
N ILE A 185 -8.17 -9.38 12.51
CA ILE A 185 -8.92 -8.43 11.70
C ILE A 185 -9.80 -7.61 12.65
N ASP A 186 -9.67 -6.29 12.60
CA ASP A 186 -10.53 -5.39 13.36
C ASP A 186 -11.95 -5.27 12.75
N ASN A 187 -12.83 -4.55 13.42
CA ASN A 187 -14.22 -4.37 12.97
C ASN A 187 -14.33 -3.53 11.67
N LEU A 188 -13.22 -2.98 11.16
CA LEU A 188 -13.14 -2.20 9.92
C LEU A 188 -12.61 -3.04 8.75
N GLY A 189 -12.22 -4.30 9.01
CA GLY A 189 -11.60 -5.15 8.01
C GLY A 189 -10.13 -4.79 7.77
N HIS A 190 -9.43 -4.23 8.76
CA HIS A 190 -7.98 -4.10 8.72
C HIS A 190 -7.31 -5.23 9.49
N LEU A 191 -6.33 -5.87 8.83
CA LEU A 191 -5.46 -6.82 9.48
C LEU A 191 -4.42 -6.09 10.33
N ASN A 192 -4.46 -6.28 11.64
CA ASN A 192 -3.53 -5.65 12.58
C ASN A 192 -2.75 -6.72 13.36
N PRO A 193 -1.44 -6.56 13.54
CA PRO A 193 -0.68 -7.37 14.48
C PRO A 193 -0.91 -6.88 15.91
N VAL A 194 -1.28 -7.79 16.81
CA VAL A 194 -1.35 -7.55 18.26
C VAL A 194 -0.10 -8.15 18.89
N TYR A 195 0.67 -7.32 19.61
CA TYR A 195 1.82 -7.80 20.37
C TYR A 195 1.35 -8.70 21.51
N ILE A 196 1.93 -9.90 21.59
CA ILE A 196 1.72 -10.84 22.69
C ILE A 196 3.05 -10.94 23.45
N ASP A 197 3.00 -10.67 24.75
CA ASP A 197 4.15 -10.84 25.62
C ASP A 197 4.34 -12.33 25.94
N GLY A 198 5.58 -12.82 25.80
CA GLY A 198 5.92 -14.23 26.00
C GLY A 198 6.73 -14.85 24.86
N PHE A 199 6.93 -16.16 24.95
CA PHE A 199 7.76 -16.92 24.00
C PHE A 199 6.92 -17.60 22.93
N LEU A 200 7.45 -17.64 21.71
CA LEU A 200 6.91 -18.45 20.64
C LEU A 200 7.41 -19.89 20.78
N GLY A 201 6.63 -20.75 21.44
CA GLY A 201 6.96 -22.15 21.69
C GLY A 201 6.23 -23.15 20.79
N PHE A 202 6.37 -24.44 21.09
CA PHE A 202 5.72 -25.54 20.36
C PHE A 202 4.20 -25.35 20.25
N ASP A 203 3.52 -25.07 21.37
CA ASP A 203 2.05 -24.91 21.40
C ASP A 203 1.57 -23.81 20.44
N GLN A 204 2.23 -22.64 20.48
CA GLN A 204 1.89 -21.51 19.62
C GLN A 204 2.11 -21.84 18.13
N ILE A 205 3.22 -22.51 17.81
CA ILE A 205 3.53 -22.89 16.43
C ILE A 205 2.56 -23.96 15.92
N SER A 206 2.21 -24.94 16.77
CA SER A 206 1.21 -25.95 16.43
C SER A 206 -0.12 -25.30 16.12
N LYS A 207 -0.61 -24.40 16.99
CA LYS A 207 -1.83 -23.59 16.75
C LYS A 207 -1.76 -22.77 15.47
N HIS A 208 -0.59 -22.22 15.17
CA HIS A 208 -0.38 -21.49 13.92
C HIS A 208 -0.49 -22.38 12.68
N ILE A 209 0.20 -23.53 12.70
CA ILE A 209 0.27 -24.44 11.57
C ILE A 209 -1.08 -25.12 11.31
N ILE A 210 -1.84 -25.48 12.34
CA ILE A 210 -3.18 -26.06 12.14
C ILE A 210 -4.23 -25.00 11.77
N GLY A 211 -3.91 -23.72 11.96
CA GLY A 211 -4.76 -22.59 11.56
C GLY A 211 -5.72 -22.08 12.64
N GLU A 212 -5.56 -22.52 13.90
CA GLU A 212 -6.28 -21.96 15.05
C GLU A 212 -5.85 -20.51 15.32
N GLU A 213 -4.57 -20.21 15.13
CA GLU A 213 -4.03 -18.87 15.29
C GLU A 213 -3.24 -18.42 14.06
N THR A 214 -3.20 -17.11 13.84
CA THR A 214 -2.30 -16.55 12.85
C THR A 214 -1.22 -15.74 13.56
N LEU A 215 0.02 -16.22 13.50
CA LEU A 215 1.13 -15.67 14.26
C LEU A 215 2.15 -15.00 13.35
N GLY A 216 2.91 -14.08 13.93
CA GLY A 216 4.05 -13.42 13.31
C GLY A 216 5.19 -13.23 14.28
N VAL A 217 6.38 -13.00 13.72
CA VAL A 217 7.59 -12.77 14.51
C VAL A 217 8.13 -11.38 14.21
N TYR A 218 8.60 -10.69 15.24
CA TYR A 218 9.42 -9.48 15.10
C TYR A 218 10.86 -9.90 14.78
N PRO A 219 11.36 -9.71 13.54
CA PRO A 219 12.68 -10.20 13.13
C PRO A 219 13.84 -9.51 13.85
N LEU A 220 13.67 -8.23 14.21
CA LEU A 220 14.73 -7.39 14.75
C LEU A 220 14.84 -7.54 16.27
N ARG A 221 16.05 -7.87 16.73
CA ARG A 221 16.42 -7.93 18.13
C ARG A 221 16.73 -6.57 18.73
N SER A 222 16.82 -6.52 20.06
CA SER A 222 17.22 -5.33 20.82
C SER A 222 18.57 -4.73 20.38
N ASP A 223 19.50 -5.58 19.95
CA ASP A 223 20.84 -5.21 19.44
C ASP A 223 20.86 -4.84 17.94
N LYS A 224 19.69 -4.71 17.31
CA LYS A 224 19.51 -4.41 15.88
C LYS A 224 20.08 -5.48 14.93
N THR A 225 20.16 -6.71 15.40
CA THR A 225 20.49 -7.86 14.54
C THR A 225 19.24 -8.66 14.17
N LEU A 226 19.32 -9.42 13.08
CA LEU A 226 18.26 -10.30 12.60
C LEU A 226 18.85 -11.60 12.03
N LYS A 227 18.03 -12.66 11.99
CA LYS A 227 18.43 -13.99 11.51
C LYS A 227 17.78 -14.40 10.19
N PHE A 228 16.79 -13.64 9.75
CA PHE A 228 16.11 -13.87 8.49
C PHE A 228 15.55 -12.56 7.95
N SER A 229 15.37 -12.52 6.64
CA SER A 229 14.74 -11.40 5.95
C SER A 229 14.04 -11.92 4.71
N ALA A 230 13.10 -11.15 4.17
CA ALA A 230 12.40 -11.55 2.96
C ALA A 230 12.12 -10.37 2.03
N ILE A 231 11.96 -10.66 0.75
CA ILE A 231 11.43 -9.72 -0.24
C ILE A 231 9.99 -10.10 -0.51
N LYS A 232 9.06 -9.20 -0.20
CA LYS A 232 7.65 -9.32 -0.55
C LYS A 232 7.38 -8.68 -1.91
N VAL A 233 6.90 -9.48 -2.83
CA VAL A 233 6.39 -9.05 -4.15
C VAL A 233 4.88 -9.12 -4.09
N HIS A 234 4.17 -8.04 -4.38
CA HIS A 234 2.71 -8.00 -4.26
C HIS A 234 2.07 -6.98 -5.19
N ILE A 235 0.76 -7.11 -5.42
CA ILE A 235 -0.01 -6.10 -6.14
C ILE A 235 -0.42 -4.98 -5.16
N PRO A 236 -0.22 -3.70 -5.49
CA PRO A 236 -0.74 -2.59 -4.70
C PRO A 236 -2.27 -2.68 -4.54
N ARG A 237 -2.80 -2.47 -3.34
CA ARG A 237 -4.25 -2.55 -3.05
C ARG A 237 -5.12 -1.72 -4.01
N ARG A 238 -4.62 -0.54 -4.43
CA ARG A 238 -5.30 0.33 -5.42
C ARG A 238 -5.49 -0.35 -6.77
N ARG A 239 -4.50 -1.12 -7.24
CA ARG A 239 -4.58 -1.86 -8.51
C ARG A 239 -5.52 -3.05 -8.40
N LEU A 240 -5.55 -3.71 -7.24
CA LEU A 240 -6.52 -4.76 -6.97
C LEU A 240 -7.95 -4.21 -7.08
N LEU A 241 -8.21 -3.06 -6.43
CA LEU A 241 -9.50 -2.39 -6.46
C LEU A 241 -9.89 -1.92 -7.87
N ALA A 242 -8.96 -1.36 -8.64
CA ALA A 242 -9.23 -0.90 -10.00
C ALA A 242 -9.66 -2.04 -10.96
N ASN A 243 -9.23 -3.27 -10.68
CA ASN A 243 -9.41 -4.42 -11.57
C ASN A 243 -10.29 -5.52 -10.98
N ILE A 244 -11.02 -5.22 -9.91
CA ILE A 244 -11.75 -6.20 -9.10
C ILE A 244 -12.75 -7.05 -9.92
N LYS A 245 -13.41 -6.45 -10.92
CA LYS A 245 -14.37 -7.14 -11.81
C LYS A 245 -13.72 -7.95 -12.93
N ASN A 246 -12.40 -7.82 -13.14
CA ASN A 246 -11.68 -8.51 -14.21
C ASN A 246 -10.84 -9.65 -13.64
N LYS A 247 -11.49 -10.80 -13.40
CA LYS A 247 -10.85 -12.01 -12.86
C LYS A 247 -9.66 -12.49 -13.71
N GLY A 248 -9.75 -12.36 -15.03
CA GLY A 248 -8.65 -12.74 -15.94
C GLY A 248 -7.40 -11.87 -15.72
N LEU A 249 -7.57 -10.55 -15.60
CA LEU A 249 -6.46 -9.65 -15.31
C LEU A 249 -5.86 -9.88 -13.92
N LEU A 250 -6.67 -10.21 -12.92
CA LEU A 250 -6.18 -10.57 -11.59
C LEU A 250 -5.36 -11.87 -11.60
N ALA A 251 -5.77 -12.87 -12.38
CA ALA A 251 -5.00 -14.11 -12.57
C ALA A 251 -3.66 -13.84 -13.25
N ILE A 252 -3.65 -13.05 -14.34
CA ILE A 252 -2.42 -12.61 -15.00
C ILE A 252 -1.51 -11.85 -14.02
N SER A 253 -2.09 -11.01 -13.16
CA SER A 253 -1.32 -10.27 -12.16
C SER A 253 -0.73 -11.19 -11.10
N GLU A 254 -1.44 -12.25 -10.69
CA GLU A 254 -0.89 -13.28 -9.80
C GLU A 254 0.28 -14.03 -10.46
N ASP A 255 0.15 -14.39 -11.73
CA ASP A 255 1.24 -15.00 -12.50
C ASP A 255 2.44 -14.06 -12.62
N HIS A 256 2.22 -12.76 -12.80
CA HIS A 256 3.28 -11.75 -12.82
C HIS A 256 4.00 -11.66 -11.46
N ILE A 257 3.26 -11.71 -10.33
CA ILE A 257 3.87 -11.76 -8.99
C ILE A 257 4.80 -12.98 -8.90
N HIS A 258 4.31 -14.17 -9.28
CA HIS A 258 5.09 -15.40 -9.20
C HIS A 258 6.30 -15.36 -10.12
N HIS A 259 6.14 -14.95 -11.38
CA HIS A 259 7.25 -14.82 -12.34
C HIS A 259 8.34 -13.88 -11.84
N TYR A 260 7.97 -12.75 -11.24
CA TYR A 260 8.96 -11.82 -10.68
C TYR A 260 9.68 -12.43 -9.47
N ALA A 261 8.94 -13.07 -8.55
CA ALA A 261 9.54 -13.77 -7.41
C ALA A 261 10.47 -14.92 -7.87
N LYS A 262 10.06 -15.72 -8.86
CA LYS A 262 10.87 -16.74 -9.53
C LYS A 262 12.14 -16.14 -10.11
N ARG A 263 12.08 -14.97 -10.73
CA ARG A 263 13.26 -14.28 -11.27
C ARG A 263 14.26 -13.91 -10.19
N ILE A 264 13.81 -13.39 -9.04
CA ILE A 264 14.68 -13.17 -7.88
C ILE A 264 15.31 -14.49 -7.43
N TYR A 265 14.50 -15.52 -7.27
CA TYR A 265 14.93 -16.86 -6.83
C TYR A 265 16.03 -17.43 -7.76
N LEU A 266 15.78 -17.49 -9.07
CA LEU A 266 16.74 -18.02 -10.05
C LEU A 266 18.02 -17.19 -10.09
N THR A 267 17.89 -15.85 -10.10
CA THR A 267 19.06 -14.96 -10.09
C THR A 267 19.97 -15.28 -8.92
N ILE A 268 19.43 -15.49 -7.71
CA ILE A 268 20.23 -15.77 -6.52
C ILE A 268 20.76 -17.21 -6.48
N LYS A 269 19.98 -18.17 -6.98
CA LYS A 269 20.40 -19.56 -7.14
C LYS A 269 21.63 -19.68 -8.04
N ASP A 270 21.70 -18.87 -9.11
CA ASP A 270 22.86 -18.80 -10.02
C ASP A 270 24.15 -18.30 -9.33
N TYR A 271 24.03 -17.50 -8.27
CA TYR A 271 25.17 -17.11 -7.43
C TYR A 271 25.49 -18.14 -6.32
N GLY A 272 24.79 -19.28 -6.28
CA GLY A 272 25.01 -20.35 -5.30
C GLY A 272 24.49 -20.05 -3.89
N LEU A 273 23.69 -18.99 -3.72
CA LEU A 273 23.15 -18.60 -2.42
C LEU A 273 21.80 -19.30 -2.12
N PRO A 274 21.53 -19.70 -0.87
CA PRO A 274 20.23 -20.20 -0.44
C PRO A 274 19.14 -19.15 -0.57
N VAL A 275 18.02 -19.53 -1.17
CA VAL A 275 16.86 -18.68 -1.40
C VAL A 275 15.62 -19.54 -1.55
N TYR A 276 14.49 -19.11 -0.98
CA TYR A 276 13.28 -19.93 -0.91
C TYR A 276 12.02 -19.13 -1.21
N LEU A 277 11.08 -19.72 -1.95
CA LEU A 277 9.82 -19.10 -2.32
C LEU A 277 8.69 -19.52 -1.40
N GLU A 278 7.83 -18.57 -1.05
CA GLU A 278 6.59 -18.80 -0.32
C GLU A 278 5.40 -18.20 -1.07
N ASN A 279 4.33 -18.98 -1.20
CA ASN A 279 2.99 -18.46 -1.45
C ASN A 279 2.33 -18.15 -0.10
N SER A 280 2.20 -16.86 0.23
CA SER A 280 1.61 -16.41 1.49
C SER A 280 0.07 -16.35 1.46
N GLY A 281 -0.56 -17.17 0.63
CA GLY A 281 -2.02 -17.32 0.57
C GLY A 281 -2.76 -16.14 -0.06
N GLY A 282 -2.12 -15.28 -0.84
CA GLY A 282 -2.79 -14.10 -1.41
C GLY A 282 -2.11 -13.56 -2.66
N TYR A 283 -2.41 -12.30 -2.99
CA TYR A 283 -1.76 -11.53 -4.06
C TYR A 283 -0.34 -11.08 -3.69
N GLU A 284 0.43 -12.01 -3.11
CA GLU A 284 1.83 -11.81 -2.78
C GLU A 284 2.62 -13.11 -2.85
N ARG A 285 3.92 -12.96 -3.11
CA ARG A 285 4.93 -14.00 -2.92
C ARG A 285 6.05 -13.44 -2.06
N ARG A 286 6.66 -14.29 -1.26
CA ARG A 286 7.83 -13.92 -0.44
C ARG A 286 9.03 -14.74 -0.87
N VAL A 287 10.16 -14.05 -0.97
CA VAL A 287 11.46 -14.64 -1.25
C VAL A 287 12.29 -14.55 0.02
N TRP A 288 12.53 -15.68 0.66
CA TRP A 288 13.14 -15.78 1.98
C TRP A 288 14.66 -15.99 1.91
N PHE A 289 15.35 -15.34 2.84
CA PHE A 289 16.78 -15.47 3.10
C PHE A 289 16.98 -15.72 4.59
N PHE A 290 17.59 -16.85 4.93
CA PHE A 290 17.91 -17.23 6.31
C PHE A 290 19.40 -17.14 6.53
N PHE A 291 19.83 -16.55 7.64
CA PHE A 291 21.23 -16.35 8.00
C PHE A 291 21.65 -17.35 9.08
N LYS A 292 22.91 -17.80 9.02
CA LYS A 292 23.46 -18.76 9.99
C LYS A 292 23.54 -18.12 11.38
N ASP A 293 24.10 -16.93 11.40
CA ASP A 293 24.27 -16.07 12.57
C ASP A 293 23.32 -14.88 12.53
N PHE A 294 23.13 -14.24 13.67
CA PHE A 294 22.49 -12.93 13.70
C PHE A 294 23.41 -11.90 13.03
N ILE A 295 22.91 -11.24 11.99
CA ILE A 295 23.66 -10.23 11.26
C ILE A 295 23.09 -8.84 11.53
N PRO A 296 23.91 -7.77 11.46
CA PRO A 296 23.42 -6.40 11.55
C PRO A 296 22.33 -6.13 10.51
N TYR A 297 21.27 -5.45 10.93
CA TYR A 297 20.16 -5.04 10.06
C TYR A 297 20.67 -4.38 8.76
N GLU A 298 21.64 -3.47 8.87
CA GLU A 298 22.16 -2.69 7.74
C GLU A 298 22.86 -3.59 6.71
N LEU A 299 23.48 -4.68 7.17
CA LEU A 299 24.07 -5.69 6.29
C LEU A 299 23.00 -6.45 5.51
N SER A 300 21.91 -6.82 6.19
CA SER A 300 20.75 -7.50 5.55
C SER A 300 20.05 -6.58 4.55
N GLU A 301 19.78 -5.33 4.92
CA GLU A 301 19.18 -4.35 4.02
C GLU A 301 20.04 -4.14 2.77
N ARG A 302 21.36 -3.95 2.95
CA ARG A 302 22.30 -3.81 1.84
C ARG A 302 22.33 -5.06 0.96
N PHE A 303 22.29 -6.25 1.58
CA PHE A 303 22.21 -7.51 0.85
C PHE A 303 20.96 -7.58 -0.03
N LEU A 304 19.77 -7.35 0.53
CA LEU A 304 18.51 -7.42 -0.24
C LEU A 304 18.43 -6.36 -1.34
N ASN A 305 18.98 -5.16 -1.12
CA ASN A 305 19.09 -4.16 -2.18
C ASN A 305 20.00 -4.66 -3.31
N HIS A 306 21.17 -5.24 -3.00
CA HIS A 306 22.10 -5.79 -3.99
C HIS A 306 21.53 -7.01 -4.75
N VAL A 307 20.63 -7.77 -4.12
CA VAL A 307 19.80 -8.78 -4.78
C VAL A 307 18.91 -8.11 -5.83
N LEU A 308 18.15 -7.09 -5.45
CA LEU A 308 17.24 -6.39 -6.36
C LEU A 308 17.98 -5.64 -7.47
N ASP A 309 19.20 -5.15 -7.24
CA ASP A 309 20.03 -4.50 -8.26
C ASP A 309 20.37 -5.42 -9.44
N ARG A 310 20.32 -6.75 -9.23
CA ARG A 310 20.61 -7.77 -10.24
C ARG A 310 19.39 -8.26 -10.99
N VAL A 311 18.21 -7.89 -10.51
CA VAL A 311 16.93 -8.28 -11.09
C VAL A 311 16.40 -7.08 -11.86
N SER A 312 15.96 -7.29 -13.09
CA SER A 312 15.31 -6.21 -13.85
C SER A 312 14.08 -5.69 -13.11
N SER A 313 13.69 -4.44 -13.37
CA SER A 313 12.54 -3.81 -12.72
C SER A 313 11.27 -4.69 -12.82
N PRO A 314 10.42 -4.73 -11.78
CA PRO A 314 9.12 -5.40 -11.84
C PRO A 314 8.11 -4.73 -12.78
N GLY A 315 8.44 -3.55 -13.32
CA GLY A 315 7.47 -2.71 -14.02
C GLY A 315 6.55 -1.98 -13.04
N MET A 316 5.48 -1.39 -13.57
CA MET A 316 4.57 -0.54 -12.78
C MET A 316 3.53 -1.36 -12.00
N ASP A 317 3.39 -2.66 -12.30
CA ASP A 317 2.26 -3.48 -11.87
C ASP A 317 2.41 -4.06 -10.47
N LEU A 318 3.64 -4.22 -10.01
CA LEU A 318 3.97 -4.84 -8.75
C LEU A 318 4.67 -3.84 -7.82
N SER A 319 4.46 -4.00 -6.52
CA SER A 319 5.23 -3.33 -5.48
C SER A 319 6.15 -4.32 -4.76
N ILE A 320 7.34 -3.85 -4.44
CA ILE A 320 8.35 -4.62 -3.73
C ILE A 320 8.55 -4.01 -2.35
N ARG A 321 8.53 -4.86 -1.32
CA ARG A 321 8.84 -4.48 0.05
C ARG A 321 9.90 -5.38 0.65
N LEU A 322 10.91 -4.78 1.28
CA LEU A 322 11.87 -5.51 2.10
C LEU A 322 11.24 -5.75 3.48
N LEU A 323 11.21 -7.01 3.90
CA LEU A 323 10.71 -7.44 5.20
C LEU A 323 11.92 -7.66 6.12
N LEU A 324 12.28 -6.60 6.84
CA LEU A 324 13.45 -6.56 7.72
C LEU A 324 13.10 -6.31 9.19
N GLY A 325 11.81 -6.25 9.51
CA GLY A 325 11.32 -6.16 10.88
C GLY A 325 10.99 -4.77 11.40
N TYR A 326 10.99 -3.75 10.54
CA TYR A 326 10.52 -2.42 10.90
C TYR A 326 9.83 -1.71 9.75
N GLN A 327 9.09 -0.66 10.09
CA GLN A 327 8.56 0.32 9.17
C GLN A 327 8.93 1.74 9.63
N GLY A 328 9.47 2.55 8.71
CA GLY A 328 9.70 3.97 8.97
C GLY A 328 8.37 4.73 9.14
N THR A 329 8.26 5.48 10.23
CA THR A 329 7.09 6.30 10.57
C THR A 329 7.54 7.72 10.86
N GLY A 330 7.05 8.73 10.12
CA GLY A 330 7.24 10.16 10.41
C GLY A 330 8.59 10.52 11.05
N ILE A 331 8.63 10.50 12.38
CA ILE A 331 9.83 10.52 13.23
C ILE A 331 10.02 9.12 13.86
N GLY A 332 11.12 8.44 13.53
CA GLY A 332 11.47 7.13 14.11
C GLY A 332 11.03 5.92 13.29
N TRP A 333 11.01 4.77 13.97
CA TRP A 333 10.70 3.47 13.39
C TRP A 333 9.70 2.77 14.30
N VAL A 334 8.82 1.98 13.71
CA VAL A 334 7.94 1.06 14.43
C VAL A 334 8.32 -0.35 14.03
N ASP A 335 8.43 -1.24 15.00
CA ASP A 335 8.67 -2.65 14.74
C ASP A 335 7.52 -3.23 13.93
N GLU A 336 7.86 -3.99 12.90
CA GLU A 336 6.88 -4.61 12.03
C GLU A 336 7.08 -6.12 12.06
N PRO A 337 6.12 -6.90 12.58
CA PRO A 337 6.23 -8.33 12.57
C PRO A 337 6.02 -8.88 11.16
N ILE A 338 6.62 -10.02 10.87
CA ILE A 338 6.40 -10.78 9.64
C ILE A 338 5.49 -11.96 9.98
N LEU A 339 4.38 -12.08 9.25
CA LEU A 339 3.48 -13.24 9.31
C LEU A 339 4.27 -14.54 9.07
N LEU A 340 4.13 -15.52 9.94
CA LEU A 340 4.79 -16.81 9.80
C LEU A 340 4.21 -17.61 8.61
N PRO A 341 5.03 -18.41 7.91
CA PRO A 341 4.56 -19.30 6.85
C PRO A 341 3.88 -20.56 7.43
N LEU A 342 3.30 -21.38 6.55
CA LEU A 342 2.62 -22.66 6.85
C LEU A 342 1.28 -22.57 7.59
N GLY A 343 0.94 -21.44 8.21
CA GLY A 343 -0.40 -21.17 8.69
C GLY A 343 -1.35 -20.68 7.59
N PHE A 344 -2.32 -19.85 7.97
CA PHE A 344 -3.31 -19.28 7.07
C PHE A 344 -3.16 -17.76 6.96
N ASN A 345 -3.39 -17.23 5.77
CA ASN A 345 -3.53 -15.79 5.57
C ASN A 345 -4.90 -15.34 6.09
N PRO A 346 -4.98 -14.43 7.09
CA PRO A 346 -6.25 -14.02 7.67
C PRO A 346 -7.18 -13.32 6.70
N GLU A 347 -6.63 -12.55 5.75
CA GLU A 347 -7.44 -11.74 4.84
C GLU A 347 -8.12 -12.62 3.78
N THR A 348 -7.43 -13.63 3.27
CA THR A 348 -7.91 -14.49 2.17
C THR A 348 -8.42 -15.85 2.63
N LYS A 349 -8.09 -16.28 3.85
CA LYS A 349 -8.31 -17.63 4.41
C LYS A 349 -7.62 -18.76 3.62
N LYS A 350 -6.66 -18.44 2.74
CA LYS A 350 -5.85 -19.46 2.05
C LYS A 350 -4.64 -19.85 2.90
N ARG A 351 -4.25 -21.12 2.81
CA ARG A 351 -3.05 -21.64 3.47
C ARG A 351 -1.78 -21.12 2.79
N CYS A 352 -0.76 -20.84 3.60
CA CYS A 352 0.55 -20.43 3.14
C CYS A 352 1.46 -21.66 2.96
N PHE A 353 2.29 -21.67 1.91
CA PHE A 353 3.20 -22.79 1.62
C PHE A 353 4.56 -22.30 1.13
N PHE A 354 5.62 -23.04 1.47
CA PHE A 354 6.82 -23.01 0.66
C PHE A 354 6.58 -23.74 -0.65
N ILE A 355 7.04 -23.13 -1.73
CA ILE A 355 6.79 -23.56 -3.10
C ILE A 355 8.10 -23.73 -3.87
N ASP A 356 8.07 -24.58 -4.90
CA ASP A 356 9.13 -24.69 -5.89
C ASP A 356 9.13 -23.50 -6.87
N GLU A 357 10.02 -23.55 -7.87
CA GLU A 357 10.16 -22.49 -8.87
C GLU A 357 9.00 -22.47 -9.89
N GLU A 358 8.24 -23.55 -10.02
CA GLU A 358 6.99 -23.64 -10.80
C GLU A 358 5.79 -23.08 -10.02
N GLY A 359 5.92 -22.94 -8.69
CA GLY A 359 4.88 -22.45 -7.80
C GLY A 359 4.06 -23.55 -7.13
N ASN A 360 4.47 -24.80 -7.26
CA ASN A 360 3.83 -25.93 -6.59
C ASN A 360 4.33 -26.02 -5.13
N PRO A 361 3.44 -26.27 -4.15
CA PRO A 361 3.85 -26.55 -2.79
C PRO A 361 4.77 -27.77 -2.72
N PHE A 362 5.85 -27.70 -1.93
CA PHE A 362 6.63 -28.90 -1.60
C PHE A 362 5.72 -29.95 -0.93
N GLU A 363 5.82 -31.21 -1.36
CA GLU A 363 4.96 -32.30 -0.89
C GLU A 363 4.95 -32.43 0.64
N ASN A 364 6.13 -32.36 1.25
CA ASN A 364 6.28 -32.36 2.71
C ASN A 364 7.00 -31.08 3.16
N GLN A 365 6.22 -30.13 3.67
CA GLN A 365 6.70 -28.84 4.14
C GLN A 365 7.67 -28.97 5.33
N ILE A 366 7.45 -29.92 6.24
CA ILE A 366 8.30 -30.12 7.41
C ILE A 366 9.68 -30.64 7.02
N VAL A 367 9.73 -31.67 6.15
CA VAL A 367 10.98 -32.17 5.60
C VAL A 367 11.72 -31.06 4.84
N PHE A 368 10.99 -30.21 4.12
CA PHE A 368 11.57 -29.05 3.46
C PHE A 368 12.21 -28.06 4.45
N LEU A 369 11.56 -27.74 5.58
CA LEU A 369 12.14 -26.86 6.60
C LEU A 369 13.49 -27.38 7.12
N HIS A 370 13.63 -28.68 7.34
CA HIS A 370 14.90 -29.29 7.78
C HIS A 370 16.00 -29.22 6.70
N LYS A 371 15.62 -29.07 5.42
CA LYS A 371 16.57 -28.91 4.30
C LYS A 371 17.00 -27.46 4.06
N ILE A 372 16.42 -26.47 4.76
CA ILE A 372 16.78 -25.07 4.58
C ILE A 372 18.24 -24.83 5.01
N ARG A 373 19.11 -24.62 4.03
CA ARG A 373 20.45 -24.05 4.20
C ARG A 373 20.35 -22.57 4.54
N ARG A 374 21.21 -22.14 5.46
CA ARG A 374 21.37 -20.76 5.91
C ARG A 374 22.62 -20.15 5.27
N ILE A 375 22.53 -18.85 4.95
CA ILE A 375 23.61 -18.04 4.38
C ILE A 375 24.62 -17.69 5.47
N GLU A 376 25.90 -17.91 5.21
CA GLU A 376 26.98 -17.45 6.07
C GLU A 376 27.41 -16.01 5.72
N SER A 377 27.93 -15.28 6.71
CA SER A 377 28.41 -13.90 6.51
C SER A 377 29.47 -13.80 5.40
N VAL A 378 30.31 -14.81 5.22
CA VAL A 378 31.33 -14.87 4.14
C VAL A 378 30.71 -14.95 2.75
N GLU A 379 29.56 -15.63 2.61
CA GLU A 379 28.85 -15.75 1.34
C GLU A 379 28.21 -14.42 0.94
N ILE A 380 27.70 -13.65 1.91
CA ILE A 380 27.20 -12.28 1.69
C ILE A 380 28.34 -11.38 1.17
N GLN A 381 29.53 -11.46 1.79
CA GLN A 381 30.69 -10.67 1.36
C GLN A 381 31.16 -11.06 -0.04
N SER A 382 31.18 -12.36 -0.36
CA SER A 382 31.50 -12.86 -1.71
C SER A 382 30.49 -12.35 -2.74
N PHE A 383 29.20 -12.39 -2.43
CA PHE A 383 28.14 -11.86 -3.29
C PHE A 383 28.31 -10.35 -3.59
N PHE A 384 28.79 -9.56 -2.63
CA PHE A 384 29.11 -8.15 -2.87
C PHE A 384 30.27 -7.94 -3.85
N LYS A 385 31.24 -8.87 -3.91
CA LYS A 385 32.42 -8.76 -4.78
C LYS A 385 32.12 -9.12 -6.24
N ILE A 386 31.13 -9.96 -6.49
CA ILE A 386 30.80 -10.44 -7.85
C ILE A 386 30.04 -9.32 -8.60
N GLY A 387 30.77 -8.31 -9.08
CA GLY A 387 30.38 -7.33 -10.11
C GLY A 387 29.15 -6.45 -9.84
N LYS A 388 29.18 -5.20 -10.30
CA LYS A 388 27.96 -4.38 -10.42
C LYS A 388 27.24 -4.78 -11.72
N VAL A 389 25.99 -5.21 -11.64
CA VAL A 389 25.19 -5.47 -12.83
C VAL A 389 24.80 -4.13 -13.49
N HIS A 390 24.92 -4.08 -14.81
CA HIS A 390 24.56 -2.94 -15.63
C HIS A 390 23.06 -2.66 -15.53
N ARG A 391 22.72 -1.40 -15.20
CA ARG A 391 21.37 -0.89 -15.05
C ARG A 391 20.71 -0.76 -16.44
N PRO A 392 19.63 -1.49 -16.77
CA PRO A 392 18.87 -1.22 -17.98
C PRO A 392 18.07 0.06 -17.77
N LEU A 393 18.37 1.09 -18.58
CA LEU A 393 17.64 2.34 -18.63
C LEU A 393 16.29 2.11 -19.31
N HIS A 394 15.19 2.29 -18.58
CA HIS A 394 13.88 2.39 -19.23
C HIS A 394 13.82 3.70 -20.03
N ALA A 395 13.48 3.57 -21.32
CA ALA A 395 13.31 4.68 -22.23
C ALA A 395 11.92 5.30 -22.06
N HIS A 396 11.87 6.55 -21.59
CA HIS A 396 11.10 7.69 -22.14
C HIS A 396 10.84 8.75 -21.05
N SER A 397 11.62 9.84 -21.05
CA SER A 397 11.27 11.23 -20.67
C SER A 397 12.55 12.10 -20.51
N LEU A 398 12.42 13.41 -20.81
CA LEU A 398 13.41 14.51 -20.91
C LEU A 398 14.91 14.19 -20.76
N ASP A 399 15.72 14.58 -21.75
CA ASP A 399 17.19 14.46 -21.81
C ASP A 399 17.92 14.85 -20.50
N LEU A 400 17.41 15.87 -19.79
CA LEU A 400 17.94 16.32 -18.49
C LEU A 400 17.82 15.26 -17.38
N LEU A 401 16.72 14.51 -17.32
CA LEU A 401 16.52 13.47 -16.32
C LEU A 401 17.53 12.33 -16.52
N LYS A 402 17.69 11.88 -17.77
CA LYS A 402 18.69 10.86 -18.14
C LYS A 402 20.11 11.31 -17.79
N LYS A 403 20.45 12.56 -18.10
CA LYS A 403 21.77 13.11 -17.77
C LYS A 403 22.01 13.15 -16.25
N LEU A 404 21.00 13.49 -15.46
CA LEU A 404 21.08 13.41 -13.98
C LEU A 404 21.26 11.99 -13.48
N GLU A 405 20.47 11.04 -13.97
CA GLU A 405 20.56 9.62 -13.60
C GLU A 405 21.94 9.03 -13.91
N ASN A 406 22.57 9.44 -15.02
CA ASN A 406 23.91 8.99 -15.39
C ASN A 406 25.02 9.67 -14.57
N SER A 407 24.80 10.90 -14.11
CA SER A 407 25.85 11.71 -13.49
C SER A 407 25.86 11.65 -11.96
N CYS A 408 24.70 11.44 -11.32
CA CYS A 408 24.57 11.42 -9.86
C CYS A 408 24.19 10.02 -9.35
N PRO A 409 25.12 9.27 -8.71
CA PRO A 409 24.85 7.89 -8.29
C PRO A 409 23.76 7.80 -7.22
N VAL A 410 23.65 8.81 -6.34
CA VAL A 410 22.61 8.90 -5.33
C VAL A 410 21.24 9.10 -5.96
N PHE A 411 21.11 10.06 -6.87
CA PHE A 411 19.84 10.32 -7.55
C PHE A 411 19.41 9.10 -8.38
N SER A 412 20.33 8.53 -9.16
CA SER A 412 20.12 7.31 -9.94
C SER A 412 19.55 6.17 -9.09
N GLU A 413 20.12 5.95 -7.89
CA GLU A 413 19.67 4.92 -6.96
C GLU A 413 18.25 5.17 -6.45
N ILE A 414 17.92 6.42 -6.09
CA ILE A 414 16.58 6.74 -5.57
C ILE A 414 15.53 6.65 -6.68
N ILE A 415 15.85 7.12 -7.91
CA ILE A 415 14.97 6.98 -9.08
C ILE A 415 14.71 5.51 -9.38
N TRP A 416 15.76 4.70 -9.40
CA TRP A 416 15.64 3.27 -9.63
C TRP A 416 14.82 2.60 -8.51
N LYS A 417 15.02 2.97 -7.24
CA LYS A 417 14.18 2.53 -6.12
C LYS A 417 12.70 2.83 -6.36
N ALA A 418 12.37 4.05 -6.76
CA ALA A 418 10.99 4.45 -7.04
C ALA A 418 10.39 3.66 -8.22
N ARG A 419 11.09 3.63 -9.36
CA ARG A 419 10.66 2.93 -10.58
C ARG A 419 10.53 1.42 -10.40
N SER A 420 11.29 0.84 -9.48
CA SER A 420 11.19 -0.58 -9.11
C SER A 420 10.03 -0.87 -8.14
N GLY A 421 9.09 0.06 -7.95
CA GLY A 421 7.92 -0.12 -7.11
C GLY A 421 8.24 -0.23 -5.61
N ARG A 422 9.42 0.23 -5.17
CA ARG A 422 9.80 0.25 -3.75
C ARG A 422 9.35 1.55 -3.09
N LYS A 423 8.97 1.44 -1.82
CA LYS A 423 8.63 2.62 -1.01
C LYS A 423 9.87 3.46 -0.77
N LEU A 424 9.79 4.75 -1.07
CA LEU A 424 10.83 5.71 -0.70
C LEU A 424 10.75 6.09 0.80
N GLU A 425 11.91 6.30 1.41
CA GLU A 425 12.04 6.92 2.73
C GLU A 425 11.70 8.42 2.66
N ASN A 426 11.51 9.07 3.82
CA ASN A 426 11.19 10.49 3.86
C ASN A 426 12.33 11.36 3.29
N ASP A 427 13.57 11.03 3.63
CA ASP A 427 14.75 11.75 3.12
C ASP A 427 14.92 11.54 1.61
N GLU A 428 14.69 10.31 1.11
CA GLU A 428 14.70 9.99 -0.31
C GLU A 428 13.64 10.77 -1.10
N ARG A 429 12.40 10.83 -0.58
CA ARG A 429 11.34 11.66 -1.16
C ARG A 429 11.77 13.12 -1.16
N LEU A 430 12.31 13.63 -0.05
CA LEU A 430 12.78 15.02 0.03
C LEU A 430 13.84 15.31 -1.04
N VAL A 431 14.83 14.43 -1.20
CA VAL A 431 15.87 14.56 -2.23
C VAL A 431 15.26 14.59 -3.63
N ILE A 432 14.38 13.63 -3.96
CA ILE A 432 13.74 13.58 -5.29
C ILE A 432 12.89 14.84 -5.56
N PHE A 433 12.07 15.29 -4.60
CA PHE A 433 11.22 16.46 -4.79
C PHE A 433 12.06 17.74 -4.99
N PHE A 434 13.15 17.91 -4.26
CA PHE A 434 14.02 19.09 -4.38
C PHE A 434 15.05 19.01 -5.52
N ILE A 435 15.12 17.90 -6.25
CA ILE A 435 15.86 17.79 -7.51
C ILE A 435 14.89 17.93 -8.69
N ILE A 436 13.90 17.04 -8.79
CA ILE A 436 12.97 17.00 -9.91
C ILE A 436 12.05 18.22 -9.93
N GLY A 437 11.69 18.76 -8.76
CA GLY A 437 10.85 19.95 -8.67
C GLY A 437 11.43 21.19 -9.37
N PHE A 438 12.73 21.21 -9.64
CA PHE A 438 13.43 22.29 -10.35
C PHE A 438 13.69 21.99 -11.85
N LEU A 439 13.29 20.81 -12.33
CA LEU A 439 13.33 20.45 -13.74
C LEU A 439 12.07 20.97 -14.49
N PRO A 440 12.15 21.22 -15.81
CA PRO A 440 10.96 21.46 -16.63
C PRO A 440 10.01 20.26 -16.52
N GLU A 441 8.70 20.51 -16.47
CA GLU A 441 7.68 19.47 -16.26
C GLU A 441 7.89 18.62 -14.98
N GLY A 442 8.57 19.18 -13.96
CA GLY A 442 8.94 18.45 -12.74
C GLY A 442 7.76 17.76 -12.03
N GLU A 443 6.56 18.36 -12.01
CA GLU A 443 5.36 17.72 -11.46
C GLU A 443 5.00 16.44 -12.19
N LYS A 444 4.98 16.48 -13.53
CA LYS A 444 4.66 15.33 -14.38
C LYS A 444 5.71 14.23 -14.24
N ILE A 445 6.99 14.61 -14.21
CA ILE A 445 8.10 13.68 -13.98
C ILE A 445 8.00 13.01 -12.60
N LEU A 446 7.62 13.77 -11.55
CA LEU A 446 7.39 13.21 -10.22
C LEU A 446 6.24 12.21 -10.22
N HIS A 447 5.15 12.50 -10.95
CA HIS A 447 4.05 11.54 -11.09
C HIS A 447 4.51 10.26 -11.78
N GLU A 448 5.24 10.36 -12.89
CA GLU A 448 5.78 9.21 -13.64
C GLU A 448 6.70 8.33 -12.77
N ILE A 449 7.63 8.95 -12.03
CA ILE A 449 8.62 8.22 -11.22
C ILE A 449 7.99 7.60 -9.97
N LEU A 450 7.07 8.32 -9.31
CA LEU A 450 6.50 7.89 -8.05
C LEU A 450 5.27 7.00 -8.24
N GLU A 451 4.64 6.96 -9.41
CA GLU A 451 3.46 6.14 -9.68
C GLU A 451 3.59 4.67 -9.26
N PRO A 452 4.75 3.99 -9.48
CA PRO A 452 4.94 2.61 -9.04
C PRO A 452 5.06 2.46 -7.51
N CYS A 453 5.35 3.54 -6.77
CA CYS A 453 5.55 3.45 -5.32
C CYS A 453 4.22 3.15 -4.60
N PRO A 454 4.23 2.28 -3.57
CA PRO A 454 3.01 1.82 -2.89
C PRO A 454 2.24 2.94 -2.17
N ASP A 455 2.94 3.98 -1.73
CA ASP A 455 2.37 5.13 -1.01
C ASP A 455 2.02 6.31 -1.94
N TYR A 456 2.15 6.13 -3.26
CA TYR A 456 1.84 7.16 -4.23
C TYR A 456 0.40 7.65 -4.09
N ARG A 457 0.25 8.97 -4.00
CA ARG A 457 -1.05 9.65 -3.94
C ARG A 457 -0.94 10.91 -4.79
N PRO A 458 -1.64 10.99 -5.95
CA PRO A 458 -1.50 12.12 -6.87
C PRO A 458 -1.67 13.48 -6.19
N HIS A 459 -2.72 13.64 -5.37
CA HIS A 459 -2.97 14.87 -4.63
C HIS A 459 -1.87 15.22 -3.61
N LYS A 460 -1.23 14.22 -2.98
CA LYS A 460 -0.12 14.47 -2.05
C LYS A 460 1.13 14.91 -2.80
N VAL A 461 1.42 14.28 -3.95
CA VAL A 461 2.53 14.67 -4.81
C VAL A 461 2.35 16.11 -5.26
N LYS A 462 1.17 16.47 -5.79
CA LYS A 462 0.85 17.86 -6.15
C LYS A 462 1.01 18.83 -4.97
N LYS A 463 0.45 18.50 -3.81
CA LYS A 463 0.56 19.33 -2.58
C LYS A 463 2.02 19.51 -2.14
N MET A 464 2.84 18.47 -2.23
CA MET A 464 4.26 18.53 -1.89
C MET A 464 5.06 19.30 -2.94
N PHE A 465 4.77 19.11 -4.23
CA PHE A 465 5.39 19.84 -5.34
C PHE A 465 5.15 21.35 -5.20
N LEU A 466 3.93 21.78 -4.88
CA LEU A 466 3.62 23.19 -4.62
C LEU A 466 4.36 23.80 -3.42
N LYS A 467 4.89 22.97 -2.52
CA LYS A 467 5.74 23.39 -1.39
C LYS A 467 7.23 23.46 -1.77
N VAL A 468 7.64 22.89 -2.90
CA VAL A 468 9.00 23.01 -3.42
C VAL A 468 9.16 24.45 -3.91
N LYS A 469 9.65 25.31 -3.03
CA LYS A 469 9.96 26.72 -3.27
C LYS A 469 11.37 27.02 -2.77
N GLY A 470 11.99 28.06 -3.32
CA GLY A 470 13.32 28.50 -2.91
C GLY A 470 14.42 27.82 -3.73
N ARG A 471 15.45 27.30 -3.06
CA ARG A 471 16.66 26.79 -3.71
C ARG A 471 16.71 25.25 -3.70
N PRO A 472 17.38 24.60 -4.67
CA PRO A 472 17.45 23.14 -4.73
C PRO A 472 18.23 22.54 -3.56
N ILE A 473 18.09 21.24 -3.32
CA ILE A 473 18.86 20.59 -2.26
C ILE A 473 20.37 20.54 -2.61
N SER A 474 21.23 20.81 -1.62
CA SER A 474 22.69 20.78 -1.80
C SER A 474 23.28 19.39 -1.58
N CYS A 475 24.37 19.05 -2.30
CA CYS A 475 25.11 17.80 -2.12
C CYS A 475 25.57 17.59 -0.65
N PRO A 476 26.10 18.60 0.06
CA PRO A 476 26.42 18.46 1.48
C PRO A 476 25.21 18.10 2.35
N LYS A 477 24.04 18.71 2.06
CA LYS A 477 22.80 18.38 2.79
C LYS A 477 22.38 16.94 2.52
N ILE A 478 22.43 16.46 1.27
CA ILE A 478 22.15 15.06 0.91
C ILE A 478 23.07 14.10 1.69
N ARG A 479 24.38 14.35 1.70
CA ARG A 479 25.35 13.54 2.45
C ARG A 479 25.07 13.55 3.96
N LYS A 480 24.59 14.67 4.52
CA LYS A 480 24.22 14.78 5.94
C LYS A 480 22.96 13.98 6.29
N ILE A 481 21.93 14.01 5.46
CA ILE A 481 20.68 13.29 5.74
C ILE A 481 20.75 11.80 5.37
N MET A 482 21.66 11.40 4.48
CA MET A 482 21.82 9.99 4.05
C MET A 482 23.30 9.54 4.04
N PRO A 483 24.00 9.60 5.19
CA PRO A 483 25.45 9.38 5.23
C PRO A 483 25.86 7.97 4.80
N GLN A 484 25.15 6.94 5.27
CA GLN A 484 25.44 5.55 4.90
C GLN A 484 25.24 5.31 3.40
N ARG A 485 24.12 5.82 2.84
CA ARG A 485 23.80 5.66 1.40
C ARG A 485 24.82 6.34 0.51
N THR A 486 25.17 7.58 0.85
CA THR A 486 26.15 8.34 0.07
C THR A 486 27.56 7.76 0.16
N ALA A 487 27.93 7.15 1.29
CA ALA A 487 29.20 6.44 1.46
C ALA A 487 29.29 5.19 0.56
N TYR A 488 28.29 4.29 0.58
CA TYR A 488 28.36 3.05 -0.21
C TYR A 488 28.28 3.32 -1.73
N LEU A 489 27.52 4.33 -2.14
CA LEU A 489 27.41 4.75 -3.55
C LEU A 489 28.65 5.51 -4.04
N ARG A 490 29.61 5.82 -3.16
CA ARG A 490 30.80 6.64 -3.45
C ARG A 490 30.42 8.01 -4.02
N CYS A 491 29.49 8.71 -3.37
CA CYS A 491 29.05 10.04 -3.80
C CYS A 491 30.15 11.10 -3.56
N ASN A 492 31.01 11.33 -4.55
CA ASN A 492 32.20 12.18 -4.47
C ASN A 492 32.27 13.28 -5.55
N CYS A 493 31.13 13.65 -6.15
CA CYS A 493 31.07 14.67 -7.21
C CYS A 493 31.78 15.97 -6.79
N SER A 494 32.55 16.54 -7.72
CA SER A 494 33.19 17.85 -7.62
C SER A 494 32.65 18.73 -8.75
N PHE A 495 32.43 20.01 -8.47
CA PHE A 495 31.90 20.98 -9.43
C PHE A 495 32.76 22.23 -9.40
N GLU A 496 32.92 22.88 -10.56
CA GLU A 496 33.26 24.30 -10.59
C GLU A 496 32.01 25.08 -10.19
N ILE A 497 32.06 25.77 -9.06
CA ILE A 497 30.89 26.43 -8.46
C ILE A 497 30.89 27.89 -8.90
N PRO A 498 29.91 28.36 -9.69
CA PRO A 498 29.79 29.77 -10.02
C PRO A 498 29.54 30.61 -8.76
N GLU A 499 29.90 31.89 -8.82
CA GLU A 499 29.70 32.82 -7.71
C GLU A 499 28.24 32.86 -7.25
N GLY A 500 28.01 32.74 -5.93
CA GLY A 500 26.68 32.68 -5.32
C GLY A 500 25.95 31.33 -5.40
N CYS A 501 26.52 30.32 -6.08
CA CYS A 501 25.97 28.97 -6.16
C CYS A 501 26.54 28.04 -5.07
N TYR A 502 26.00 26.82 -5.00
CA TYR A 502 26.53 25.75 -4.14
C TYR A 502 26.39 24.39 -4.84
N PRO A 503 27.17 23.37 -4.44
CA PRO A 503 27.09 22.03 -5.04
C PRO A 503 25.69 21.44 -4.91
N SER A 504 25.08 21.07 -6.04
CA SER A 504 23.78 20.41 -6.11
C SER A 504 23.79 19.41 -7.27
N PRO A 505 23.03 18.28 -7.21
CA PRO A 505 22.93 17.35 -8.33
C PRO A 505 22.49 18.03 -9.63
N LEU A 506 21.71 19.10 -9.53
CA LEU A 506 21.25 19.88 -10.68
C LEU A 506 22.36 20.55 -11.49
N LEU A 507 23.56 20.74 -10.91
CA LEU A 507 24.73 21.27 -11.62
C LEU A 507 25.22 20.34 -12.73
N HIS A 508 24.85 19.05 -12.71
CA HIS A 508 25.15 18.14 -13.82
C HIS A 508 24.40 18.48 -15.11
N VAL A 509 23.29 19.23 -15.02
CA VAL A 509 22.41 19.48 -16.15
C VAL A 509 22.11 20.94 -16.42
N ARG A 510 22.40 21.83 -15.47
CA ARG A 510 22.31 23.29 -15.65
C ARG A 510 23.43 23.97 -14.90
N SER A 511 23.96 25.04 -15.47
CA SER A 511 25.12 25.75 -14.95
C SER A 511 24.81 26.76 -13.83
N LYS A 512 23.54 27.12 -13.57
CA LYS A 512 23.16 28.11 -12.53
C LYS A 512 21.82 27.79 -11.87
N PHE A 513 21.74 27.95 -10.54
CA PHE A 513 20.52 27.81 -9.72
C PHE A 513 20.58 28.60 -8.41
#